data_AF-K1S830-F1
#
_entry.id   AF-K1S830-F1
#
_cell.length_a   1.000
_cell.length_b   1.000
_cell.length_c   1.000
_cell.angle_alpha   90.00
_cell.angle_beta   90.00
_cell.angle_gamma   90.00
#
_symmetry.space_group_name_H-M   'P 1'
#
loop_
_entity.id
_entity.type
_entity.pdbx_description
1 polymer ?
#
loop_
_entity_poly.entity_id
_entity_poly.type
_entity_poly.pdbx_seq_one_letter_code
_entity_poly.pdbx_strand_id
1 'polypeptide(L)'
;MPERKTVGQLMEEMRLKAGAQNYHGHEYMDLERFAEDTRHMIIFDVLTNDSPVGWKGERTRLFLSDTGYEKALDSQAKGAD
;
A
#
# COMPACT_ATOMS: atom_id res chain seq x y z
N MET A 1 26.92 -3.06 24.75
CA MET A 1 25.98 -1.91 24.86
C MET A 1 24.72 -2.28 24.09
N PRO A 2 23.51 -2.01 24.59
CA PRO A 2 22.31 -2.24 23.79
C PRO A 2 22.37 -1.35 22.54
N GLU A 3 22.04 -1.93 21.39
CA GLU A 3 22.04 -1.25 20.11
C GLU A 3 21.07 -0.05 20.16
N ARG A 4 21.55 1.15 19.78
CA ARG A 4 20.70 2.33 19.73
C ARG A 4 19.85 2.26 18.46
N LYS A 5 18.54 2.15 18.61
CA LYS A 5 17.60 2.15 17.49
C LYS A 5 17.48 3.54 16.87
N THR A 6 17.34 3.59 15.55
CA THR A 6 17.01 4.81 14.82
C THR A 6 15.56 5.23 15.08
N VAL A 7 15.21 6.48 14.79
CA VAL A 7 13.83 6.96 14.87
C VAL A 7 12.90 6.12 13.97
N GLY A 8 13.35 5.73 12.78
CA GLY A 8 12.59 4.87 11.88
C GLY A 8 12.29 3.49 12.47
N GLN A 9 13.27 2.87 13.13
CA GLN A 9 13.08 1.58 13.81
C GLN A 9 12.10 1.69 15.00
N LEU A 10 12.17 2.78 15.77
CA LEU A 10 11.23 3.02 16.87
C LEU A 10 9.81 3.24 16.36
N MET A 11 9.64 3.99 15.26
CA MET A 11 8.33 4.18 14.62
C MET A 11 7.74 2.87 14.12
N GLU A 12 8.54 2.03 13.45
CA GLU A 12 8.08 0.73 12.95
C GLU A 12 7.67 -0.21 14.09
N GLU A 13 8.40 -0.21 15.21
CA GLU A 13 8.03 -0.97 16.40
C GLU A 13 6.71 -0.50 17.02
N MET A 14 6.48 0.80 17.07
CA MET A 14 5.21 1.36 17.55
C MET A 14 4.06 1.02 16.60
N ARG A 15 4.30 1.04 15.28
CA ARG A 15 3.33 0.65 14.26
C ARG A 15 2.91 -0.83 14.44
N LEU A 16 3.89 -1.72 14.60
CA LEU A 16 3.64 -3.14 14.84
C LEU A 16 2.91 -3.39 16.16
N LYS A 17 3.30 -2.71 17.25
CA LYS A 17 2.60 -2.80 18.55
C LYS A 17 1.16 -2.30 18.51
N ALA A 18 0.88 -1.31 17.68
CA ALA A 18 -0.48 -0.81 17.45
C ALA A 18 -1.32 -1.76 16.57
N GLY A 19 -0.75 -2.87 16.09
CA GLY A 19 -1.44 -3.86 15.27
C GLY A 19 -1.61 -3.44 13.81
N ALA A 20 -0.85 -2.46 13.32
CA ALA A 20 -0.99 -2.04 11.94
C ALA A 20 -0.46 -3.13 10.99
N GLN A 21 -1.28 -3.49 10.01
CA GLN A 21 -0.91 -4.48 8.99
C GLN A 21 0.04 -3.86 7.97
N ASN A 22 0.92 -4.70 7.39
CA ASN A 22 1.61 -4.38 6.16
C ASN A 22 0.80 -4.91 4.98
N TYR A 23 0.82 -4.15 3.89
CA TYR A 23 0.17 -4.51 2.63
C TYR A 23 1.25 -4.63 1.56
N HIS A 24 1.02 -5.49 0.57
CA HIS A 24 1.91 -5.63 -0.58
C HIS A 24 1.84 -4.36 -1.45
N GLY A 25 2.79 -4.18 -2.36
CA GLY A 25 2.93 -2.95 -3.15
C GLY A 25 3.81 -1.92 -2.44
N HIS A 26 3.21 -1.05 -1.62
CA HIS A 26 3.95 0.00 -0.91
C HIS A 26 3.99 -0.21 0.59
N GLU A 27 5.13 0.14 1.21
CA GLU A 27 5.31 0.16 2.66
C GLU A 27 4.66 1.39 3.33
N TYR A 28 4.62 1.41 4.66
CA TYR A 28 4.06 2.54 5.42
C TYR A 28 4.89 3.82 5.27
N MET A 29 6.20 3.66 5.12
CA MET A 29 7.16 4.77 4.99
C MET A 29 7.49 5.11 3.54
N ASP A 30 6.74 4.56 2.59
CA ASP A 30 7.06 4.72 1.18
C ASP A 30 6.92 6.20 0.74
N LEU A 31 7.92 6.68 -0.01
CA LEU A 31 8.02 8.10 -0.37
C LEU A 31 6.94 8.52 -1.35
N GLU A 32 6.44 7.58 -2.15
CA GLU A 32 5.38 7.81 -3.15
C GLU A 32 4.09 8.32 -2.51
N ARG A 33 3.87 8.09 -1.21
CA ARG A 33 2.77 8.72 -0.46
C ARG A 33 2.80 10.25 -0.49
N PHE A 34 3.98 10.83 -0.64
CA PHE A 34 4.22 12.27 -0.58
C PHE A 34 4.49 12.88 -1.96
N ALA A 35 4.32 12.11 -3.04
CA ALA A 35 4.41 12.68 -4.38
C ALA A 35 3.33 13.75 -4.55
N GLU A 36 3.67 14.83 -5.27
CA GLU A 36 2.81 16.02 -5.39
C GLU A 36 1.45 15.71 -6.04
N ASP A 37 1.38 14.67 -6.86
CA ASP A 37 0.20 14.22 -7.59
C ASP A 37 -0.56 13.09 -6.88
N THR A 38 -0.05 12.54 -5.78
CA THR A 38 -0.78 11.53 -4.99
C THR A 38 -2.00 12.16 -4.32
N ARG A 39 -3.17 11.58 -4.57
CA ARG A 39 -4.45 12.02 -4.01
C ARG A 39 -5.19 10.92 -3.27
N HIS A 40 -4.94 9.66 -3.65
CA HIS A 40 -5.65 8.49 -3.12
C HIS A 40 -4.67 7.47 -2.54
N MET A 41 -5.02 6.93 -1.39
CA MET A 41 -4.42 5.70 -0.88
C MET A 41 -5.51 4.64 -0.85
N ILE A 42 -5.34 3.57 -1.61
CA ILE A 42 -6.30 2.46 -1.67
C ILE A 42 -5.68 1.19 -1.11
N ILE A 43 -6.53 0.34 -0.51
CA ILE A 43 -6.20 -1.01 -0.09
C ILE A 43 -7.27 -1.93 -0.67
N PHE A 44 -6.87 -2.98 -1.38
CA PHE A 44 -7.78 -3.92 -2.03
C PHE A 44 -7.18 -5.33 -2.04
N ASP A 45 -8.03 -6.32 -2.30
CA ASP A 45 -7.64 -7.73 -2.40
C ASP A 45 -7.55 -8.11 -3.88
N VAL A 46 -6.42 -8.65 -4.32
CA VAL A 46 -6.24 -9.06 -5.71
C VAL A 46 -6.98 -10.39 -5.95
N LEU A 47 -8.05 -10.36 -6.75
CA LEU A 47 -8.93 -11.52 -6.90
C LEU A 47 -8.54 -12.44 -8.07
N THR A 48 -7.80 -11.91 -9.04
CA THR A 48 -7.50 -12.58 -10.31
C THR A 48 -6.00 -12.68 -10.56
N ASN A 49 -5.58 -13.64 -11.40
CA ASN A 49 -4.19 -13.72 -11.85
C ASN A 49 -3.87 -12.71 -12.97
N ASP A 50 -4.91 -12.08 -13.52
CA ASP A 50 -4.81 -11.11 -14.62
C ASP A 50 -4.82 -9.67 -14.11
N SER A 51 -4.68 -9.47 -12.79
CA SER A 51 -4.61 -8.13 -12.23
C SER A 51 -3.39 -7.40 -12.77
N PRO A 52 -3.52 -6.12 -13.17
CA PRO A 52 -2.38 -5.32 -13.60
C PRO A 52 -1.42 -5.01 -12.44
N VAL A 53 -1.83 -5.24 -11.19
CA VAL A 53 -1.10 -4.85 -9.98
C VAL A 53 -1.23 -5.92 -8.87
N GLY A 54 -0.09 -6.40 -8.37
CA GLY A 54 -0.04 -7.42 -7.30
C GLY A 54 -0.36 -8.84 -7.79
N TRP A 55 -0.36 -9.79 -6.86
CA TRP A 55 -0.61 -11.20 -7.13
C TRP A 55 -1.91 -11.68 -6.51
N LYS A 56 -2.60 -12.62 -7.17
CA LYS A 56 -3.85 -13.19 -6.66
C LYS A 56 -3.72 -13.66 -5.21
N GLY A 57 -4.64 -13.17 -4.36
CA GLY A 57 -4.70 -13.45 -2.94
C GLY A 57 -3.92 -12.46 -2.06
N GLU A 58 -3.16 -11.53 -2.65
CA GLU A 58 -2.52 -10.45 -1.90
C GLU A 58 -3.52 -9.37 -1.53
N ARG A 59 -3.34 -8.81 -0.33
CA ARG A 59 -3.89 -7.51 0.02
C ARG A 59 -2.84 -6.44 -0.27
N THR A 60 -3.16 -5.56 -1.20
CA THR A 60 -2.21 -4.60 -1.80
C THR A 60 -2.60 -3.18 -1.44
N ARG A 61 -1.61 -2.31 -1.25
CA ARG A 61 -1.77 -0.88 -1.07
C ARG A 61 -1.15 -0.15 -2.26
N LEU A 62 -1.86 0.85 -2.79
CA LEU A 62 -1.38 1.77 -3.83
C LEU A 62 -1.54 3.23 -3.42
N PHE A 63 -0.57 4.06 -3.82
CA PHE A 63 -0.65 5.52 -3.78
C PHE A 63 -0.88 6.03 -5.19
N LEU A 64 -2.02 6.67 -5.43
CA LEU A 64 -2.49 6.99 -6.78
C LEU A 64 -2.79 8.48 -6.93
N SER A 65 -2.55 9.00 -8.13
CA SER A 65 -3.17 10.24 -8.60
C SER A 65 -4.66 10.02 -8.90
N ASP A 66 -5.40 11.09 -9.20
CA ASP A 66 -6.81 11.01 -9.56
C ASP A 66 -7.03 10.06 -10.75
N THR A 67 -6.25 10.20 -11.83
CA THR A 67 -6.31 9.32 -13.00
C THR A 67 -5.96 7.87 -12.66
N GLY A 68 -5.01 7.64 -11.76
CA GLY A 68 -4.67 6.29 -11.30
C GLY A 68 -5.84 5.65 -10.56
N TYR A 69 -6.52 6.42 -9.71
CA TYR A 69 -7.67 5.95 -8.96
C TYR A 69 -8.88 5.63 -9.85
N GLU A 70 -9.16 6.46 -10.86
CA GLU A 70 -10.21 6.17 -11.85
C GLU A 70 -9.98 4.82 -12.55
N LYS A 71 -8.73 4.53 -12.95
CA LYS A 71 -8.37 3.23 -13.53
C LYS A 71 -8.54 2.07 -12.56
N ALA A 72 -8.25 2.28 -11.27
CA ALA A 72 -8.45 1.26 -10.24
C ALA A 72 -9.95 0.94 -10.08
N LEU A 73 -10.82 1.96 -10.10
CA LEU A 73 -12.27 1.77 -10.09
C LEU A 73 -12.78 1.01 -11.33
N ASP A 74 -12.24 1.31 -12.51
CA ASP A 74 -12.56 0.57 -13.74
C ASP A 74 -12.11 -0.90 -13.67
N SER A 75 -10.96 -1.17 -13.02
CA SER A 75 -10.43 -2.51 -12.79
C SER A 75 -11.32 -3.31 -11.83
N GLN A 76 -11.73 -2.65 -10.73
CA GLN A 76 -12.69 -3.20 -9.77
C GLN A 76 -14.02 -3.56 -10.43
N ALA A 77 -14.55 -2.68 -11.30
CA ALA A 77 -15.81 -2.93 -12.02
C ALA A 77 -15.74 -4.17 -12.95
N LYS A 78 -14.53 -4.54 -13.40
CA LYS A 78 -14.28 -5.75 -14.19
C LYS A 78 -14.02 -6.99 -13.35
N GLY A 79 -13.93 -6.85 -12.02
CA GLY A 79 -13.71 -7.94 -11.07
C GLY A 79 -12.25 -8.41 -10.97
N ALA A 80 -11.29 -7.57 -11.39
CA ALA A 80 -9.87 -7.90 -11.30
C ALA A 80 -9.28 -7.66 -9.90
N ASP A 81 -9.83 -6.65 -9.20
CA ASP A 81 -9.38 -6.06 -7.93
C ASP A 81 -10.56 -5.78 -6.97
#